data_AF-A0AA38H2Z8-F1
#
_entry.id   AF-A0AA38H2Z8-F1
#
_cell.length_a   1.000
_cell.length_b   1.000
_cell.length_c   1.000
_cell.angle_alpha   90.00
_cell.angle_beta   90.00
_cell.angle_gamma   90.00
#
_symmetry.space_group_name_H-M   'P 1'
#
loop_
_entity.id
_entity.type
_entity.pdbx_description
1 polymer ?
#
loop_
_entity_poly.entity_id
_entity_poly.type
_entity_poly.pdbx_seq_one_letter_code
_entity_poly.pdbx_strand_id
1 'polypeptide(L)'
;GRASDKCQREKRKTINGDDLLWAMSTLGFEDYIEPLKIYLHNYREGDNKGSSKSGPEQSGKRELGGHQGVPSAQVTLKRETLAQ
;
A
#
# COMPACT_ATOMS: atom_id res chain seq x y z
N GLY A 1 -0.61 10.33 -9.96
CA GLY A 1 -1.50 10.67 -8.81
C GLY A 1 -0.61 10.88 -7.60
N ARG A 2 -0.83 11.92 -6.79
CA ARG A 2 0.19 12.49 -5.87
C ARG A 2 1.02 11.45 -5.08
N ALA A 3 0.37 10.59 -4.28
CA ALA A 3 1.06 9.55 -3.50
C ALA A 3 1.81 8.53 -4.39
N SER A 4 1.20 8.11 -5.50
CA SER A 4 1.82 7.20 -6.47
C SER A 4 3.07 7.80 -7.11
N ASP A 5 3.06 9.10 -7.40
CA ASP A 5 4.19 9.78 -8.05
C ASP A 5 5.40 9.83 -7.11
N LYS A 6 5.17 10.06 -5.80
CA LYS A 6 6.21 10.00 -4.77
C LYS A 6 6.77 8.58 -4.60
N CYS A 7 5.90 7.59 -4.43
CA CYS A 7 6.26 6.19 -4.31
C CYS A 7 7.14 5.71 -5.48
N GLN A 8 6.73 6.03 -6.72
CA GLN A 8 7.47 5.65 -7.92
C GLN A 8 8.82 6.36 -8.04
N ARG A 9 8.90 7.65 -7.68
CA ARG A 9 10.16 8.40 -7.65
C ARG A 9 11.16 7.81 -6.66
N GLU A 10 10.67 7.27 -5.54
CA GLU A 10 11.46 6.55 -4.54
C GLU A 10 11.72 5.08 -4.89
N LYS A 11 11.39 4.67 -6.14
CA LYS A 11 11.55 3.30 -6.65
C LYS A 11 10.80 2.23 -5.84
N ARG A 12 9.70 2.61 -5.18
CA ARG A 12 8.80 1.69 -4.48
C ARG A 12 7.63 1.31 -5.38
N LYS A 13 7.18 0.05 -5.26
CA LYS A 13 6.02 -0.49 -5.98
C LYS A 13 4.71 -0.37 -5.19
N THR A 14 4.81 -0.16 -3.88
CA THR A 14 3.68 -0.12 -2.94
C THR A 14 3.69 1.22 -2.22
N ILE A 15 2.56 1.92 -2.30
CA ILE A 15 2.30 3.15 -1.55
C ILE A 15 2.21 2.81 -0.07
N ASN A 16 2.90 3.58 0.77
CA ASN A 16 2.87 3.41 2.24
C ASN A 16 2.09 4.55 2.93
N GLY A 17 2.03 4.51 4.26
CA GLY A 17 1.37 5.57 5.06
C GLY A 17 2.01 6.96 4.87
N ASP A 18 3.32 7.04 4.67
CA ASP A 18 4.04 8.32 4.52
C ASP A 18 3.78 8.99 3.17
N ASP A 19 3.54 8.21 2.12
CA ASP A 19 3.11 8.71 0.81
C ASP A 19 1.71 9.32 0.89
N LEU A 20 0.82 8.64 1.62
CA LEU A 20 -0.55 9.10 1.85
C LEU A 20 -0.55 10.42 2.63
N LEU A 21 0.18 10.46 3.76
CA LEU A 21 0.29 11.67 4.58
C LEU A 21 0.91 12.83 3.80
N TRP A 22 1.97 12.56 3.03
CA TRP A 22 2.55 13.58 2.16
C TRP A 22 1.56 14.08 1.11
N ALA A 23 0.81 13.18 0.46
CA ALA A 23 -0.18 13.57 -0.53
C ALA A 23 -1.28 14.45 0.09
N MET A 24 -1.80 14.10 1.27
CA MET A 24 -2.80 14.91 1.98
C MET A 24 -2.31 16.32 2.26
N SER A 25 -1.06 16.49 2.69
CA SER A 25 -0.46 17.82 2.88
C SER A 25 -0.32 18.57 1.55
N THR A 26 0.15 17.92 0.47
CA THR A 26 0.28 18.62 -0.82
C THR A 26 -1.04 18.99 -1.49
N LEU A 27 -2.15 18.42 -1.03
CA LEU A 27 -3.49 18.64 -1.57
C LEU A 27 -4.30 19.64 -0.74
N GLY A 28 -3.77 20.15 0.38
CA GLY A 28 -4.48 21.10 1.25
C GLY A 28 -5.45 20.43 2.22
N PHE A 29 -5.20 19.18 2.61
CA PHE A 29 -5.99 18.42 3.60
C PHE A 29 -5.23 18.26 4.93
N GLU A 30 -4.58 19.32 5.41
CA GLU A 30 -3.74 19.32 6.61
C GLU A 30 -4.51 18.93 7.87
N ASP A 31 -5.79 19.31 7.96
CA ASP A 31 -6.66 18.98 9.10
C ASP A 31 -6.87 17.46 9.26
N TYR A 32 -6.63 16.67 8.21
CA TYR A 32 -6.72 15.21 8.25
C TYR A 32 -5.40 14.52 8.62
N ILE A 33 -4.27 15.24 8.62
CA ILE A 33 -2.94 14.66 8.84
C ILE A 33 -2.82 14.06 10.24
N GLU A 34 -3.18 14.82 11.26
CA GLU A 34 -3.05 14.38 12.64
C GLU A 34 -3.99 13.21 12.96
N PRO A 35 -5.29 13.25 12.59
CA PRO A 35 -6.17 12.08 12.69
C PRO A 35 -5.63 10.84 11.97
N LEU A 36 -5.08 10.99 10.76
CA LEU A 36 -4.53 9.88 9.97
C LEU A 36 -3.30 9.25 10.63
N LYS A 37 -2.41 10.03 11.24
CA LYS A 37 -1.24 9.48 11.96
C LYS A 37 -1.67 8.59 13.12
N ILE A 38 -2.65 9.05 13.92
CA ILE A 38 -3.18 8.28 15.04
C ILE A 38 -3.79 6.97 14.54
N TYR A 39 -4.58 7.03 13.47
CA TYR A 39 -5.16 5.83 12.85
C TYR A 39 -4.08 4.86 12.36
N LEU A 40 -3.08 5.34 11.62
CA LEU A 40 -2.00 4.51 11.09
C LEU A 40 -1.13 3.91 12.20
N HIS A 41 -0.95 4.63 13.31
CA HIS A 41 -0.28 4.11 14.50
C HIS A 41 -1.08 2.98 15.15
N ASN A 42 -2.36 3.23 15.45
CA ASN A 42 -3.25 2.24 16.05
C ASN A 42 -3.45 1.01 15.16
N TYR A 43 -3.44 1.18 13.83
CA TYR A 43 -3.52 0.05 12.89
C TYR A 43 -2.29 -0.87 13.00
N ARG A 44 -1.10 -0.30 13.19
CA ARG A 44 0.15 -1.08 13.35
C ARG A 44 0.21 -1.81 14.68
N GLU A 45 -0.34 -1.22 15.74
CA GLU A 45 -0.41 -1.83 17.07
C GLU A 45 -1.58 -2.82 17.23
N GLY A 46 -2.70 -2.55 16.53
CA GLY A 46 -3.97 -3.26 16.64
C GLY A 46 -4.03 -4.63 15.96
N ASP A 47 -3.05 -4.96 15.11
CA ASP A 47 -2.94 -6.29 14.49
C ASP A 47 -2.69 -7.41 15.54
N ASN A 48 -2.35 -7.06 16.80
CA ASN A 48 -2.24 -8.04 17.88
C ASN A 48 -3.53 -8.23 18.72
N LYS A 49 -4.56 -7.37 18.60
CA LYS A 49 -5.71 -7.41 19.54
C LYS A 49 -7.06 -6.96 18.95
N GLY A 50 -7.31 -7.18 17.65
CA GLY A 50 -8.53 -6.69 17.01
C GLY A 50 -9.16 -7.54 15.89
N SER A 51 -8.62 -8.70 15.51
CA SER A 51 -9.20 -9.50 14.41
C SER A 51 -9.90 -10.76 14.90
N SER A 52 -11.07 -10.58 15.53
CA SER A 52 -12.07 -11.64 15.59
C SER A 52 -12.83 -11.69 14.26
N LYS A 53 -12.44 -12.65 13.40
CA LYS A 53 -13.20 -13.31 12.31
C LYS A 53 -13.86 -12.41 11.23
N SER A 54 -13.40 -12.52 9.98
CA SER A 54 -13.96 -13.43 8.95
C SER A 54 -13.59 -13.02 7.51
N GLY A 55 -13.11 -14.00 6.72
CA GLY A 55 -12.91 -13.91 5.27
C GLY A 55 -11.97 -15.03 4.79
N PRO A 56 -12.45 -16.07 4.09
CA PRO A 56 -11.76 -17.35 3.97
C PRO A 56 -10.69 -17.38 2.87
N GLU A 57 -9.67 -18.17 3.17
CA GLU A 57 -8.65 -18.71 2.28
C GLU A 57 -9.25 -19.44 1.07
N GLN A 58 -8.78 -19.13 -0.14
CA GLN A 58 -8.81 -20.08 -1.25
C GLN A 58 -7.41 -20.27 -1.83
N SER A 59 -6.92 -21.49 -1.59
CA SER A 59 -5.68 -22.09 -2.02
C SER A 59 -5.66 -22.38 -3.53
N GLY A 60 -4.54 -22.09 -4.19
CA GLY A 60 -4.25 -22.43 -5.59
C GLY A 60 -2.75 -22.62 -5.79
N LYS A 61 -2.26 -23.84 -5.55
CA LYS A 61 -0.86 -24.28 -5.56
C LYS A 61 -0.25 -24.19 -6.97
N ARG A 62 0.93 -23.55 -7.13
CA ARG A 62 2.00 -23.98 -8.05
C ARG A 62 3.39 -23.65 -7.46
N GLU A 63 4.13 -24.73 -7.22
CA GLU A 63 5.54 -24.85 -6.80
C GLU A 63 6.48 -24.56 -8.00
N LEU A 64 7.75 -24.10 -7.93
CA LEU A 64 8.74 -23.76 -6.89
C LEU A 64 9.81 -22.87 -7.58
N GLY A 65 10.35 -21.87 -6.88
CA GLY A 65 11.49 -21.06 -7.32
C GLY A 65 11.62 -19.79 -6.48
N GLY A 66 12.31 -19.89 -5.34
CA GLY A 66 12.19 -19.00 -4.19
C GLY A 66 12.48 -17.51 -4.45
N HIS A 67 11.84 -16.66 -3.65
CA HIS A 67 12.36 -15.55 -2.82
C HIS A 67 11.19 -15.12 -1.91
N GLN A 68 11.41 -15.12 -0.60
CA GLN A 68 10.37 -14.93 0.43
C GLN A 68 9.86 -13.47 0.45
N GLY A 69 8.54 -13.30 0.49
CA GLY A 69 7.86 -12.01 0.65
C GLY A 69 6.47 -12.02 0.02
N VAL A 70 5.42 -12.03 0.85
CA VAL A 70 3.99 -12.12 0.49
C VAL A 70 3.57 -11.27 -0.74
N PRO A 71 2.82 -11.82 -1.72
CA PRO A 71 2.35 -11.03 -2.85
C PRO A 71 1.08 -10.27 -2.46
N SER A 72 1.22 -9.01 -2.02
CA SER A 72 0.08 -8.08 -2.04
C SER A 72 -0.19 -7.67 -3.48
N ALA A 73 -1.47 -7.68 -3.88
CA ALA A 73 -1.95 -7.57 -5.25
C ALA A 73 -1.20 -6.50 -6.06
N GLN A 74 -0.34 -6.95 -6.98
CA GLN A 74 0.47 -6.09 -7.82
C GLN A 74 -0.40 -5.59 -8.98
N VAL A 75 -1.04 -4.43 -8.82
CA VAL A 75 -1.62 -3.72 -9.97
C VAL A 75 -0.46 -3.30 -10.87
N THR A 76 -0.15 -4.15 -11.84
CA THR A 76 0.86 -3.89 -12.87
C THR A 76 0.28 -2.89 -13.85
N LEU A 77 0.58 -1.60 -13.67
CA LEU A 77 0.34 -0.60 -14.71
C LEU A 77 1.27 -0.92 -15.88
N LYS A 78 0.74 -1.56 -16.92
CA LYS A 78 1.41 -1.67 -18.21
C LYS A 78 1.44 -0.27 -18.82
N ARG A 79 2.63 0.34 -18.91
CA ARG A 79 2.84 1.50 -19.78
C ARG A 79 2.83 0.98 -21.21
N GLU A 80 1.72 1.19 -21.91
CA GLU A 80 1.67 1.11 -23.36
C GLU A 80 2.40 2.35 -23.88
N THR A 81 3.60 2.15 -24.43
CA THR A 81 4.21 3.15 -25.31
C THR A 81 4.17 2.56 -26.72
N LEU A 82 3.33 3.16 -27.55
CA LEU A 82 3.16 2.88 -28.96
C LEU A 82 4.53 3.00 -29.67
N ALA A 83 4.92 1.97 -30.40
CA ALA A 83 6.03 2.05 -31.34
C ALA A 83 5.60 2.83 -32.59
N GLN A 84 6.39 3.83 -32.97
CA GLN A 84 6.79 4.09 -34.35
C GLN A 84 8.29 4.37 -34.34
#